data_AF-A0A7C3CIN4-F1
#
_entry.id   AF-A0A7C3CIN4-F1
#
_cell.length_a   1.000
_cell.length_b   1.000
_cell.length_c   1.000
_cell.angle_alpha   90.00
_cell.angle_beta   90.00
_cell.angle_gamma   90.00
#
_symmetry.space_group_name_H-M   'P 1'
#
loop_
_entity.id
_entity.type
_entity.pdbx_description
1 polymer ?
#
loop_
_entity_poly.entity_id
_entity_poly.type
_entity_poly.pdbx_seq_one_letter_code
_entity_poly.pdbx_strand_id
1 'polypeptide(L)'
;MSKPFRTVGLIGLAVIAVSLSLLFVFPKEAGTLPTGFTTPILAFEFVQTPQEAQALFDSPSIDQQTLLTAMNRGNRLDYIYLILYPLFLLTFSLKAAQLTGRKMLYAPAALAVLLSIADALENVQLLRIANKLAGGDFSAELSALHLFTWLKWGSIATTSLLLAIGYFWQGKLFSKVIALGGVIAFALAIGAFLNRSILNEYFAQSVAVMFVLLIVYSFLFKSAENG
;
A
#
# COMPACT_ATOMS: atom_id res chain seq x y z
N MET A 1 29.98 -15.55 1.63
CA MET A 1 29.32 -14.22 1.63
C MET A 1 27.96 -14.34 2.32
N SER A 2 27.68 -13.53 3.35
CA SER A 2 26.37 -13.51 4.00
C SER A 2 25.34 -12.74 3.17
N LYS A 3 24.09 -13.20 3.18
CA LYS A 3 22.93 -12.53 2.56
C LYS A 3 22.00 -11.99 3.67
N PRO A 4 22.29 -10.81 4.24
CA PRO A 4 21.65 -10.35 5.48
C PRO A 4 20.14 -10.09 5.34
N PHE A 5 19.65 -9.84 4.12
CA PHE A 5 18.22 -9.64 3.85
C PHE A 5 17.48 -10.90 3.43
N ARG A 6 18.12 -12.08 3.36
CA ARG A 6 17.48 -13.29 2.82
C ARG A 6 16.17 -13.64 3.54
N THR A 7 16.16 -13.59 4.87
CA THR A 7 14.95 -13.85 5.67
C THR A 7 13.88 -12.77 5.46
N VAL A 8 14.29 -11.50 5.31
CA VAL A 8 13.39 -10.39 4.97
C VAL A 8 12.74 -10.63 3.60
N GLY A 9 13.51 -11.10 2.62
CA GLY A 9 13.02 -11.46 1.30
C GLY A 9 11.96 -12.56 1.32
N LEU A 10 12.05 -13.53 2.23
CA LEU A 10 11.02 -14.57 2.38
C LEU A 10 9.68 -14.00 2.86
N ILE A 11 9.70 -13.02 3.77
CA ILE A 11 8.49 -12.27 4.16
C ILE A 11 7.93 -11.56 2.92
N GLY A 12 8.81 -10.96 2.12
CA GLY A 12 8.45 -10.35 0.85
C GLY A 12 7.78 -11.30 -0.15
N LEU A 13 8.22 -12.55 -0.25
CA LEU A 13 7.53 -13.54 -1.09
C LEU A 13 6.11 -13.84 -0.58
N ALA A 14 5.90 -13.86 0.74
CA ALA A 14 4.57 -13.99 1.32
C ALA A 14 3.69 -12.77 0.98
N VAL A 15 4.26 -11.55 0.98
CA VAL A 15 3.59 -10.32 0.52
C VAL A 15 3.09 -10.51 -0.93
N ILE A 16 3.97 -10.92 -1.86
CA ILE A 16 3.58 -11.17 -3.26
C ILE A 16 2.47 -12.22 -3.36
N ALA A 17 2.59 -13.34 -2.64
CA ALA A 17 1.61 -14.42 -2.70
C ALA A 17 0.21 -13.94 -2.25
N VAL A 18 0.14 -13.14 -1.19
CA VAL A 18 -1.12 -12.57 -0.70
C VAL A 18 -1.63 -11.49 -1.67
N SER A 19 -0.78 -10.60 -2.19
CA SER A 19 -1.17 -9.62 -3.21
C SER A 19 -1.81 -10.29 -4.43
N LEU A 20 -1.20 -11.37 -4.94
CA LEU A 20 -1.75 -12.13 -6.07
C LEU A 20 -3.09 -12.77 -5.71
N SER A 21 -3.23 -13.27 -4.47
CA SER A 21 -4.49 -13.84 -4.00
C SER A 21 -5.62 -12.81 -3.94
N LEU A 22 -5.32 -11.58 -3.50
CA LEU A 22 -6.29 -10.48 -3.44
C LEU A 22 -6.82 -10.08 -4.83
N LEU A 23 -6.01 -10.19 -5.90
CA LEU A 23 -6.44 -9.94 -7.29
C LEU A 23 -7.56 -10.88 -7.77
N PHE A 24 -7.70 -12.06 -7.15
CA PHE A 24 -8.75 -13.02 -7.47
C PHE A 24 -9.98 -12.88 -6.57
N VAL A 25 -9.88 -12.13 -5.46
CA VAL A 25 -10.95 -11.99 -4.47
C VAL A 25 -11.67 -10.66 -4.60
N PHE A 26 -10.94 -9.57 -4.80
CA PHE A 26 -11.55 -8.26 -5.03
C PHE A 26 -12.32 -8.24 -6.36
N PRO A 27 -13.43 -7.48 -6.41
CA PRO A 27 -14.17 -7.32 -7.65
C PRO A 27 -13.31 -6.58 -8.69
N LYS A 28 -13.30 -7.11 -9.92
CA LYS A 28 -12.61 -6.49 -11.07
C LYS A 28 -13.45 -5.43 -11.77
N GLU A 29 -14.75 -5.51 -11.58
CA GLU A 29 -15.76 -4.60 -12.13
C GLU A 29 -16.62 -4.09 -10.98
N ALA A 30 -17.17 -2.90 -11.13
CA ALA A 30 -18.04 -2.27 -10.16
C ALA A 30 -19.09 -1.42 -10.89
N GLY A 31 -19.83 -0.60 -10.16
CA GLY A 31 -20.66 0.45 -10.75
C GLY A 31 -19.80 1.59 -11.30
N THR A 32 -20.26 2.82 -11.08
CA THR A 32 -19.53 4.00 -11.56
C THR A 32 -18.32 4.29 -10.68
N LEU A 33 -17.13 4.24 -11.27
CA LEU A 33 -15.89 4.65 -10.59
C LEU A 33 -15.69 6.18 -10.67
N PRO A 34 -15.12 6.82 -9.63
CA PRO A 34 -14.72 8.22 -9.71
C PRO A 34 -13.74 8.45 -10.87
N THR A 35 -13.77 9.64 -11.46
CA THR A 35 -12.92 9.97 -12.62
C THR A 35 -11.43 9.72 -12.32
N GLY A 36 -10.77 8.98 -13.21
CA GLY A 36 -9.36 8.64 -13.11
C GLY A 36 -9.06 7.31 -12.41
N PHE A 37 -10.04 6.67 -11.78
CA PHE A 37 -9.86 5.32 -11.22
C PHE A 37 -10.26 4.24 -12.21
N THR A 38 -9.56 3.12 -12.14
CA THR A 38 -9.82 1.90 -12.90
C THR A 38 -9.92 0.68 -12.00
N THR A 39 -9.37 0.75 -10.79
CA THR A 39 -9.37 -0.34 -9.82
C THR A 39 -10.47 -0.13 -8.77
N PRO A 40 -11.48 -1.01 -8.65
CA PRO A 40 -12.60 -0.81 -7.73
C PRO A 40 -12.23 -0.65 -6.25
N ILE A 41 -11.28 -1.44 -5.74
CA ILE A 41 -10.83 -1.30 -4.35
C ILE A 41 -10.15 0.05 -4.13
N LEU A 42 -9.26 0.48 -5.04
CA LEU A 42 -8.59 1.79 -4.93
C LEU A 42 -9.60 2.94 -5.04
N ALA A 43 -10.58 2.83 -5.93
CA ALA A 43 -11.68 3.78 -6.02
C ALA A 43 -12.48 3.88 -4.71
N PHE A 44 -12.71 2.75 -4.05
CA PHE A 44 -13.42 2.71 -2.78
C PHE A 44 -12.61 3.34 -1.63
N GLU A 45 -11.30 3.06 -1.56
CA GLU A 45 -10.39 3.68 -0.57
C GLU A 45 -10.36 5.22 -0.66
N PHE A 46 -10.50 5.76 -1.87
CA PHE A 46 -10.39 7.20 -2.17
C PHE A 46 -11.73 7.87 -2.54
N VAL A 47 -12.85 7.21 -2.20
CA VAL A 47 -14.18 7.76 -2.42
C VAL A 47 -14.38 9.03 -1.59
N GLN A 48 -14.92 10.12 -2.14
CA GLN A 48 -14.99 11.42 -1.43
C GLN A 48 -16.37 11.74 -0.86
N THR A 49 -17.43 11.17 -1.44
CA THR A 49 -18.81 11.46 -1.04
C THR A 49 -19.63 10.18 -0.86
N PRO A 50 -20.72 10.23 -0.07
CA PRO A 50 -21.64 9.10 0.02
C PRO A 50 -22.24 8.68 -1.34
N GLN A 51 -22.48 9.66 -2.22
CA GLN A 51 -23.02 9.41 -3.56
C GLN A 51 -22.03 8.63 -4.43
N GLU A 52 -20.74 8.97 -4.37
CA GLU A 52 -19.72 8.19 -5.09
C GLU A 52 -19.62 6.76 -4.54
N ALA A 53 -19.74 6.58 -3.22
CA ALA A 53 -19.72 5.24 -2.62
C ALA A 53 -20.93 4.42 -3.08
N GLN A 54 -22.12 5.01 -3.08
CA GLN A 54 -23.33 4.36 -3.60
C GLN A 54 -23.19 4.01 -5.08
N ALA A 55 -22.73 4.95 -5.90
CA ALA A 55 -22.54 4.77 -7.33
C ALA A 55 -21.52 3.66 -7.66
N LEU A 56 -20.48 3.50 -6.83
CA LEU A 56 -19.49 2.43 -6.97
C LEU A 56 -20.11 1.04 -6.79
N PHE A 57 -21.15 0.92 -5.95
CA PHE A 57 -21.85 -0.34 -5.70
C PHE A 57 -23.17 -0.49 -6.50
N ASP A 58 -23.50 0.49 -7.34
CA ASP A 58 -24.67 0.47 -8.21
C ASP A 58 -24.23 0.08 -9.64
N SER A 59 -24.19 -1.23 -9.89
CA SER A 59 -23.74 -1.80 -11.17
C SER A 59 -24.91 -2.34 -11.98
N PRO A 60 -24.97 -2.07 -13.30
CA PRO A 60 -26.00 -2.65 -14.16
C PRO A 60 -25.76 -4.13 -14.46
N SER A 61 -24.52 -4.63 -14.31
CA SER A 61 -24.12 -6.00 -14.67
C SER A 61 -23.97 -6.93 -13.47
N ILE A 62 -23.79 -6.39 -12.26
CA ILE A 62 -23.53 -7.16 -11.04
C ILE A 62 -24.51 -6.75 -9.96
N ASP A 63 -25.19 -7.73 -9.38
CA ASP A 63 -26.04 -7.53 -8.21
C ASP A 63 -25.25 -6.88 -7.04
N GLN A 64 -25.84 -5.86 -6.42
CA GLN A 64 -25.19 -5.06 -5.37
C GLN A 64 -24.72 -5.94 -4.19
N GLN A 65 -25.53 -6.92 -3.78
CA GLN A 65 -25.18 -7.80 -2.66
C GLN A 65 -23.97 -8.69 -3.01
N THR A 66 -23.88 -9.14 -4.26
CA THR A 66 -22.73 -9.90 -4.78
C THR A 66 -21.46 -9.05 -4.75
N LEU A 67 -21.53 -7.80 -5.22
CA LEU A 67 -20.41 -6.88 -5.24
C LEU A 67 -19.93 -6.52 -3.82
N LEU A 68 -20.86 -6.23 -2.91
CA LEU A 68 -20.57 -6.00 -1.49
C LEU A 68 -19.92 -7.21 -0.83
N THR A 69 -20.41 -8.42 -1.12
CA THR A 69 -19.86 -9.66 -0.56
C THR A 69 -18.43 -9.88 -1.03
N ALA A 70 -18.14 -9.66 -2.32
CA ALA A 70 -16.79 -9.74 -2.86
C ALA A 70 -15.85 -8.70 -2.23
N MET A 71 -16.29 -7.44 -2.16
CA MET A 71 -15.51 -6.35 -1.56
C MET A 71 -15.19 -6.64 -0.07
N ASN A 72 -16.20 -7.04 0.70
CA ASN A 72 -16.03 -7.39 2.12
C ASN A 72 -15.12 -8.60 2.31
N ARG A 73 -15.19 -9.60 1.42
CA ARG A 73 -14.28 -10.75 1.45
C ARG A 73 -12.84 -10.33 1.18
N GLY A 74 -12.63 -9.44 0.20
CA GLY A 74 -11.33 -8.84 -0.10
C GLY A 74 -10.75 -8.12 1.11
N ASN A 75 -11.50 -7.18 1.69
CA ASN A 75 -11.10 -6.42 2.88
C ASN A 75 -10.79 -7.33 4.09
N ARG A 76 -11.53 -8.42 4.27
CA ARG A 76 -11.22 -9.41 5.34
C ARG A 76 -9.94 -10.18 5.07
N LEU A 77 -9.69 -10.56 3.82
CA LEU A 77 -8.44 -11.23 3.44
C LEU A 77 -7.23 -10.28 3.55
N ASP A 78 -7.48 -8.99 3.32
CA ASP A 78 -6.50 -7.92 3.46
C ASP A 78 -5.95 -7.80 4.89
N TYR A 79 -6.65 -8.33 5.91
CA TYR A 79 -6.09 -8.46 7.27
C TYR A 79 -4.82 -9.31 7.37
N ILE A 80 -4.63 -10.26 6.46
CA ILE A 80 -3.37 -11.01 6.36
C ILE A 80 -2.30 -10.12 5.71
N TYR A 81 -2.68 -9.38 4.68
CA TYR A 81 -1.79 -8.48 3.94
C TYR A 81 -1.28 -7.34 4.83
N LEU A 82 -2.15 -6.69 5.60
CA LEU A 82 -1.83 -5.58 6.51
C LEU A 82 -0.88 -5.93 7.65
N ILE A 83 -0.65 -7.23 7.90
CA ILE A 83 0.40 -7.68 8.80
C ILE A 83 1.71 -7.89 8.02
N LEU A 84 1.63 -8.56 6.87
CA LEU A 84 2.81 -9.00 6.13
C LEU A 84 3.61 -7.85 5.52
N TYR A 85 2.95 -6.92 4.82
CA TYR A 85 3.69 -5.87 4.11
C TYR A 85 4.31 -4.83 5.06
N PRO A 86 3.68 -4.43 6.19
CA PRO A 86 4.35 -3.56 7.15
C PRO A 86 5.44 -4.30 7.91
N LEU A 87 5.26 -5.60 8.22
CA LEU A 87 6.33 -6.42 8.79
C LEU A 87 7.54 -6.51 7.85
N PHE A 88 7.32 -6.64 6.54
CA PHE A 88 8.38 -6.60 5.54
C PHE A 88 9.13 -5.26 5.59
N LEU A 89 8.41 -4.12 5.52
CA LEU A 89 9.04 -2.80 5.58
C LEU A 89 9.77 -2.54 6.91
N LEU A 90 9.18 -2.96 8.04
CA LEU A 90 9.77 -2.87 9.37
C LEU A 90 11.09 -3.65 9.44
N THR A 91 11.05 -4.94 9.11
CA THR A 91 12.23 -5.80 9.19
C THR A 91 13.31 -5.41 8.18
N PHE A 92 12.93 -4.95 6.99
CA PHE A 92 13.85 -4.38 6.01
C PHE A 92 14.54 -3.14 6.58
N SER A 93 13.77 -2.17 7.09
CA SER A 93 14.29 -0.92 7.64
C SER A 93 15.21 -1.14 8.84
N LEU A 94 14.83 -2.00 9.77
CA LEU A 94 15.66 -2.38 10.92
C LEU A 94 16.96 -3.05 10.46
N LYS A 95 16.90 -3.95 9.47
CA LYS A 95 18.10 -4.60 8.92
C LYS A 95 19.03 -3.58 8.25
N ALA A 96 18.47 -2.65 7.47
CA ALA A 96 19.22 -1.57 6.85
C ALA A 96 19.88 -0.65 7.88
N ALA A 97 19.18 -0.31 8.97
CA ALA A 97 19.71 0.47 10.09
C ALA A 97 20.87 -0.26 10.78
N GLN A 98 20.72 -1.56 11.04
CA GLN A 98 21.77 -2.39 11.65
C GLN A 98 23.03 -2.47 10.78
N LEU A 99 22.87 -2.65 9.46
CA LEU A 99 24.01 -2.80 8.55
C LEU A 99 24.78 -1.49 8.33
N THR A 100 24.11 -0.34 8.42
CA THR A 100 24.73 0.97 8.12
C THR A 100 25.07 1.78 9.37
N GLY A 101 24.53 1.42 10.53
CA GLY A 101 24.62 2.21 11.77
C GLY A 101 23.81 3.51 11.74
N ARG A 102 23.00 3.77 10.69
CA ARG A 102 22.31 5.05 10.51
C ARG A 102 21.01 5.10 11.29
N LYS A 103 20.94 5.98 12.29
CA LYS A 103 19.76 6.16 13.14
C LYS A 103 18.51 6.63 12.36
N MET A 104 18.68 7.37 11.27
CA MET A 104 17.55 7.82 10.44
C MET A 104 16.72 6.65 9.88
N LEU A 105 17.32 5.47 9.68
CA LEU A 105 16.62 4.29 9.17
C LEU A 105 15.68 3.62 10.18
N TYR A 106 15.62 4.11 11.42
CA TYR A 106 14.56 3.76 12.36
C TYR A 106 13.25 4.51 12.09
N ALA A 107 13.29 5.66 11.39
CA ALA A 107 12.08 6.38 11.00
C ALA A 107 11.17 5.58 10.05
N PRO A 108 11.66 4.98 8.94
CA PRO A 108 10.81 4.10 8.12
C PRO A 108 10.34 2.85 8.87
N ALA A 109 11.09 2.36 9.86
CA ALA A 109 10.62 1.29 10.75
C ALA A 109 9.42 1.74 11.61
N ALA A 110 9.46 2.94 12.19
CA ALA A 110 8.34 3.50 12.94
C ALA A 110 7.13 3.79 12.04
N LEU A 111 7.36 4.29 10.83
CA LEU A 111 6.31 4.49 9.83
C LEU A 111 5.64 3.18 9.42
N ALA A 112 6.37 2.06 9.37
CA ALA A 112 5.76 0.75 9.11
C ALA A 112 4.78 0.33 10.23
N VAL A 113 5.01 0.72 11.48
CA VAL A 113 4.05 0.48 12.58
C VAL A 113 2.81 1.37 12.41
N LEU A 114 3.01 2.67 12.15
CA LEU A 114 1.92 3.61 11.90
C LEU A 114 1.05 3.16 10.72
N LEU A 115 1.69 2.71 9.65
CA LEU A 115 1.09 2.15 8.45
C LEU A 115 0.16 0.99 8.76
N SER A 116 0.61 0.01 9.54
CA SER A 116 -0.21 -1.16 9.92
C SER A 116 -1.45 -0.75 10.72
N ILE A 117 -1.31 0.23 11.62
CA ILE A 117 -2.44 0.75 12.41
C ILE A 117 -3.42 1.50 11.51
N ALA A 118 -2.92 2.40 10.65
CA ALA A 118 -3.74 3.17 9.73
C ALA A 118 -4.52 2.24 8.79
N ASP A 119 -3.87 1.22 8.24
CA ASP A 119 -4.49 0.25 7.34
C ASP A 119 -5.58 -0.60 8.02
N ALA A 120 -5.34 -1.04 9.25
CA ALA A 120 -6.37 -1.74 10.02
C ALA A 120 -7.61 -0.85 10.26
N LEU A 121 -7.40 0.42 10.61
CA LEU A 121 -8.50 1.37 10.86
C LEU A 121 -9.24 1.74 9.57
N GLU A 122 -8.52 1.89 8.46
CA GLU A 122 -9.03 2.10 7.11
C GLU A 122 -9.96 0.94 6.69
N ASN A 123 -9.47 -0.30 6.79
CA ASN A 123 -10.27 -1.51 6.53
C ASN A 123 -11.53 -1.60 7.39
N VAL A 124 -11.48 -1.19 8.66
CA VAL A 124 -12.68 -1.09 9.50
C VAL A 124 -13.69 -0.09 8.93
N GLN A 125 -13.25 1.06 8.40
CA GLN A 125 -14.16 2.05 7.82
C GLN A 125 -14.77 1.54 6.51
N LEU A 126 -14.00 0.88 5.63
CA LEU A 126 -14.52 0.26 4.41
C LEU A 126 -15.65 -0.72 4.73
N LEU A 127 -15.44 -1.61 5.70
CA LEU A 127 -16.44 -2.59 6.12
C LEU A 127 -17.69 -1.92 6.72
N ARG A 128 -17.53 -0.85 7.51
CA ARG A 128 -18.66 -0.11 8.08
C ARG A 128 -19.46 0.62 7.01
N ILE A 129 -18.81 1.26 6.04
CA ILE A 129 -19.46 1.92 4.91
C ILE A 129 -20.25 0.89 4.10
N ALA A 130 -19.64 -0.25 3.78
CA ALA A 130 -20.32 -1.34 3.06
C ALA A 130 -21.59 -1.82 3.79
N ASN A 131 -21.54 -1.96 5.12
CA ASN A 131 -22.71 -2.36 5.93
C ASN A 131 -23.79 -1.27 6.03
N LYS A 132 -23.41 0.01 5.96
CA LYS A 132 -24.33 1.15 6.08
C LYS A 132 -24.84 1.66 4.74
N LEU A 133 -24.39 1.08 3.63
CA LEU A 133 -24.65 1.58 2.28
C LEU A 133 -26.15 1.79 1.99
N ALA A 134 -26.98 0.82 2.40
CA ALA A 134 -28.44 0.88 2.23
C ALA A 134 -29.12 1.99 3.05
N GLY A 135 -28.54 2.35 4.20
CA GLY A 135 -29.05 3.44 5.05
C GLY A 135 -28.61 4.83 4.60
N GLY A 136 -27.58 4.92 3.75
CA GLY A 136 -27.10 6.18 3.17
C GLY A 136 -26.32 7.11 4.13
N ASP A 137 -26.41 6.89 5.45
CA ASP A 137 -25.69 7.68 6.45
C ASP A 137 -24.42 6.98 6.95
N PHE A 138 -23.29 7.34 6.37
CA PHE A 138 -21.95 6.90 6.74
C PHE A 138 -20.91 8.02 6.61
N SER A 139 -21.35 9.27 6.82
CA SER A 139 -20.52 10.47 6.66
C SER A 139 -19.32 10.48 7.63
N ALA A 140 -19.53 10.02 8.87
CA ALA A 140 -18.48 9.90 9.87
C ALA A 140 -17.44 8.85 9.49
N GLU A 141 -17.87 7.67 9.03
CA GLU A 141 -16.98 6.62 8.54
C GLU A 141 -16.19 7.08 7.32
N LEU A 142 -16.82 7.84 6.42
CA LEU A 142 -16.18 8.37 5.23
C LEU A 142 -15.06 9.37 5.57
N SER A 143 -15.30 10.28 6.53
CA SER A 143 -14.28 11.21 6.99
C SER A 143 -13.09 10.49 7.66
N ALA A 144 -13.38 9.47 8.47
CA ALA A 144 -12.36 8.62 9.08
C ALA A 144 -11.60 7.81 8.02
N LEU A 145 -12.29 7.29 7.00
CA LEU A 145 -11.69 6.59 5.87
C LEU A 145 -10.64 7.48 5.19
N HIS A 146 -10.99 8.73 4.84
CA HIS A 146 -10.06 9.66 4.19
C HIS A 146 -8.78 9.85 4.98
N LEU A 147 -8.89 10.03 6.30
CA LEU A 147 -7.75 10.21 7.18
C LEU A 147 -6.87 8.95 7.18
N PHE A 148 -7.45 7.77 7.38
CA PHE A 148 -6.69 6.53 7.49
C PHE A 148 -6.10 6.07 6.16
N THR A 149 -6.81 6.23 5.05
CA THR A 149 -6.30 6.03 3.69
C THR A 149 -5.03 6.86 3.47
N TRP A 150 -5.06 8.16 3.77
CA TRP A 150 -3.89 9.02 3.57
C TRP A 150 -2.77 8.76 4.57
N LEU A 151 -3.06 8.38 5.81
CA LEU A 151 -2.04 7.96 6.77
C LEU A 151 -1.34 6.67 6.30
N LYS A 152 -2.09 5.69 5.78
CA LYS A 152 -1.57 4.45 5.18
C LYS A 152 -0.66 4.78 4.00
N TRP A 153 -1.23 5.38 2.97
CA TRP A 153 -0.52 5.65 1.72
C TRP A 153 0.65 6.62 1.89
N GLY A 154 0.48 7.66 2.70
CA GLY A 154 1.53 8.63 3.04
C GLY A 154 2.69 7.99 3.81
N SER A 155 2.42 7.04 4.71
CA SER A 155 3.46 6.29 5.43
C SER A 155 4.28 5.40 4.50
N ILE A 156 3.65 4.76 3.51
CA ILE A 156 4.35 3.96 2.48
C ILE A 156 5.25 4.86 1.61
N ALA A 157 4.69 5.97 1.13
CA ALA A 157 5.42 6.92 0.29
C ALA A 157 6.64 7.49 1.02
N THR A 158 6.45 7.93 2.27
CA THR A 158 7.52 8.48 3.11
C THR A 158 8.56 7.43 3.45
N THR A 159 8.15 6.19 3.75
CA THR A 159 9.07 5.06 3.96
C THR A 159 9.94 4.82 2.73
N SER A 160 9.34 4.85 1.54
CA SER A 160 10.05 4.68 0.26
C SER A 160 11.09 5.79 0.03
N LEU A 161 10.73 7.04 0.30
CA LEU A 161 11.66 8.18 0.22
C LEU A 161 12.82 8.05 1.22
N LEU A 162 12.52 7.76 2.49
CA LEU A 162 13.54 7.66 3.54
C LEU A 162 14.52 6.52 3.28
N LEU A 163 14.04 5.38 2.79
CA LEU A 163 14.90 4.27 2.34
C LEU A 163 15.72 4.67 1.11
N ALA A 164 15.11 5.37 0.15
CA ALA A 164 15.81 5.86 -1.04
C ALA A 164 17.03 6.72 -0.68
N ILE A 165 16.83 7.77 0.13
CA ILE A 165 17.90 8.72 0.50
C ILE A 165 18.86 8.14 1.55
N GLY A 166 18.33 7.37 2.51
CA GLY A 166 19.08 6.92 3.69
C GLY A 166 19.92 5.67 3.46
N TYR A 167 19.50 4.83 2.52
CA TYR A 167 20.10 3.52 2.29
C TYR A 167 20.53 3.33 0.82
N PHE A 168 19.62 3.54 -0.13
CA PHE A 168 19.84 3.10 -1.51
C PHE A 168 20.66 4.05 -2.39
N TRP A 169 20.60 5.37 -2.15
CA TRP A 169 21.26 6.39 -2.99
C TRP A 169 22.77 6.20 -3.11
N GLN A 170 23.39 5.65 -2.07
CA GLN A 170 24.83 5.44 -1.97
C GLN A 170 25.29 4.08 -2.49
N GLY A 171 24.35 3.24 -2.94
CA GLY A 171 24.67 1.91 -3.46
C GLY A 171 25.06 1.90 -4.93
N LYS A 172 25.17 0.68 -5.47
CA LYS A 172 25.44 0.41 -6.89
C LYS A 172 24.22 0.74 -7.76
N LEU A 173 24.35 0.53 -9.07
CA LEU A 173 23.31 0.85 -10.07
C LEU A 173 21.91 0.35 -9.66
N PHE A 174 21.77 -0.92 -9.27
CA PHE A 174 20.48 -1.46 -8.86
C PHE A 174 19.90 -0.76 -7.62
N SER A 175 20.73 -0.38 -6.65
CA SER A 175 20.29 0.43 -5.51
C SER A 175 19.82 1.82 -5.95
N LYS A 176 20.53 2.46 -6.88
CA LYS A 176 20.10 3.77 -7.42
C LYS A 176 18.77 3.70 -8.16
N VAL A 177 18.49 2.60 -8.87
CA VAL A 177 17.17 2.34 -9.48
C VAL A 177 16.08 2.27 -8.41
N ILE A 178 16.31 1.55 -7.31
CA ILE A 178 15.38 1.49 -6.18
C ILE A 178 15.18 2.88 -5.57
N ALA A 179 16.27 3.64 -5.40
CA ALA A 179 16.19 4.97 -4.83
C ALA A 179 15.36 5.93 -5.70
N LEU A 180 15.57 5.88 -7.02
CA LEU A 180 14.76 6.65 -7.98
C LEU A 180 13.28 6.23 -7.91
N GLY A 181 12.99 4.93 -7.84
CA GLY A 181 11.63 4.44 -7.65
C GLY A 181 10.98 5.00 -6.38
N GLY A 182 11.72 5.07 -5.27
CA GLY A 182 11.21 5.63 -4.01
C GLY A 182 10.92 7.12 -4.08
N VAL A 183 11.76 7.89 -4.79
CA VAL A 183 11.52 9.32 -5.06
C VAL A 183 10.30 9.53 -5.96
N ILE A 184 10.17 8.72 -7.03
CA ILE A 184 9.02 8.78 -7.94
C ILE A 184 7.73 8.45 -7.20
N ALA A 185 7.72 7.38 -6.39
CA ALA A 185 6.54 7.01 -5.61
C ALA A 185 6.10 8.13 -4.66
N PHE A 186 7.05 8.80 -4.01
CA PHE A 186 6.75 9.95 -3.15
C PHE A 186 6.23 11.17 -3.93
N ALA A 187 6.81 11.48 -5.09
CA ALA A 187 6.34 12.56 -5.94
C ALA A 187 4.91 12.30 -6.47
N LEU A 188 4.62 11.05 -6.87
CA LEU A 188 3.28 10.63 -7.27
C LEU A 188 2.29 10.70 -6.10
N ALA A 189 2.71 10.35 -4.88
CA ALA A 189 1.88 10.50 -3.68
C ALA A 189 1.47 11.96 -3.45
N ILE A 190 2.41 12.90 -3.60
CA ILE A 190 2.11 14.35 -3.51
C ILE A 190 1.11 14.74 -4.61
N GLY A 191 1.35 14.31 -5.85
CA GLY A 191 0.45 14.60 -6.97
C GLY A 191 -0.97 14.06 -6.73
N ALA A 192 -1.09 12.83 -6.26
CA ALA A 192 -2.36 12.19 -5.92
C ALA A 192 -3.06 12.88 -4.73
N PHE A 193 -2.29 13.38 -3.75
CA PHE A 193 -2.82 14.10 -2.59
C PHE A 193 -3.41 15.46 -2.98
N LEU A 194 -2.71 16.19 -3.84
CA LEU A 194 -3.15 17.49 -4.32
C LEU A 194 -4.27 17.39 -5.36
N ASN A 195 -4.30 16.30 -6.13
CA ASN A 195 -5.27 16.10 -7.20
C ASN A 195 -5.67 14.63 -7.32
N ARG A 196 -6.83 14.29 -6.72
CA ARG A 196 -7.45 12.97 -6.84
C ARG A 196 -7.79 12.69 -8.30
N SER A 197 -7.07 11.75 -8.91
CA SER A 197 -7.13 11.48 -10.35
C SER A 197 -6.45 10.15 -10.69
N ILE A 198 -6.13 9.93 -11.97
CA ILE A 198 -5.28 8.82 -12.43
C ILE A 198 -3.92 8.74 -11.72
N LEU A 199 -3.46 9.84 -11.10
CA LEU A 199 -2.26 9.84 -10.28
C LEU A 199 -2.35 8.87 -9.10
N ASN A 200 -3.54 8.61 -8.55
CA ASN A 200 -3.73 7.62 -7.49
C ASN A 200 -3.38 6.20 -7.99
N GLU A 201 -3.80 5.84 -9.20
CA GLU A 201 -3.48 4.55 -9.83
C GLU A 201 -1.96 4.42 -10.10
N TYR A 202 -1.35 5.45 -10.70
CA TYR A 202 0.10 5.44 -10.94
C TYR A 202 0.90 5.39 -9.65
N PHE A 203 0.44 6.09 -8.61
CA PHE A 203 1.05 6.01 -7.30
C PHE A 203 0.95 4.59 -6.72
N ALA A 204 -0.23 3.99 -6.69
CA ALA A 204 -0.42 2.62 -6.22
C ALA A 204 0.46 1.60 -6.98
N GLN A 205 0.55 1.74 -8.31
CA GLN A 205 1.43 0.92 -9.15
C GLN A 205 2.91 1.13 -8.82
N SER A 206 3.34 2.38 -8.61
CA SER A 206 4.73 2.69 -8.24
C SER A 206 5.10 2.07 -6.89
N VAL A 207 4.17 2.02 -5.94
CA VAL A 207 4.34 1.33 -4.66
C VAL A 207 4.51 -0.17 -4.89
N ALA A 208 3.66 -0.80 -5.71
CA ALA A 208 3.78 -2.22 -6.03
C ALA A 208 5.15 -2.55 -6.66
N VAL A 209 5.61 -1.72 -7.60
CA VAL A 209 6.95 -1.85 -8.20
C VAL A 209 8.04 -1.71 -7.12
N MET A 210 7.91 -0.76 -6.21
CA MET A 210 8.85 -0.60 -5.09
C MET A 210 8.94 -1.86 -4.21
N PHE A 211 7.80 -2.48 -3.87
CA PHE A 211 7.83 -3.75 -3.14
C PHE A 211 8.57 -4.83 -3.90
N VAL A 212 8.28 -5.03 -5.19
CA VAL A 212 8.99 -6.02 -6.02
C VAL A 212 10.50 -5.77 -6.03
N LEU A 213 10.91 -4.51 -6.20
CA LEU A 213 12.31 -4.13 -6.21
C LEU A 213 13.02 -4.40 -4.87
N LEU A 214 12.38 -4.07 -3.74
CA LEU A 214 12.90 -4.37 -2.40
C LEU A 214 13.03 -5.87 -2.14
N ILE A 215 12.07 -6.66 -2.63
CA ILE A 215 12.08 -8.13 -2.51
C ILE A 215 13.23 -8.70 -3.32
N VAL A 216 13.38 -8.31 -4.58
CA VAL A 216 14.50 -8.72 -5.43
C VAL A 216 15.83 -8.33 -4.79
N TYR A 217 15.96 -7.08 -4.30
CA TYR A 217 17.14 -6.62 -3.58
C TYR A 217 17.49 -7.50 -2.39
N SER A 218 16.49 -7.95 -1.62
CA SER A 218 16.69 -8.79 -0.44
C SER A 218 17.39 -10.12 -0.75
N PHE A 219 17.26 -10.63 -1.97
CA PHE A 219 17.92 -11.87 -2.41
C PHE A 219 19.25 -11.65 -3.15
N LEU A 220 19.41 -10.50 -3.81
CA LEU A 220 20.61 -10.14 -4.57
C LEU A 220 21.72 -9.55 -3.71
N PHE A 221 21.39 -8.82 -2.65
CA PHE A 221 22.38 -8.14 -1.80
C PHE A 221 23.32 -9.13 -1.09
N LYS A 222 24.63 -8.84 -1.14
CA LYS A 222 25.70 -9.60 -0.47
C LYS A 222 26.59 -8.65 0.32
N SER A 223 26.87 -8.97 1.58
CA SER A 223 27.55 -8.05 2.51
C SER A 223 29.05 -7.85 2.26
N ALA A 224 29.68 -8.58 1.33
CA ALA A 224 31.13 -8.54 1.10
C ALA A 224 31.55 -7.63 -0.09
N GLU A 225 30.66 -6.75 -0.55
CA GLU A 225 30.95 -5.81 -1.65
C GLU A 225 31.26 -4.37 -1.20
N ASN A 226 31.38 -4.11 0.11
CA ASN A 226 31.73 -2.80 0.67
C ASN A 226 32.95 -2.88 1.63
N GLY A 227 33.85 -3.83 1.40
CA GLY A 227 35.16 -3.87 2.04
C GLY A 227 36.22 -3.26 1.14
#